data_AF-A0A372DZP7-F1
#
_entry.id   AF-A0A372DZP7-F1
#
_cell.length_a   1.000
_cell.length_b   1.000
_cell.length_c   1.000
_cell.angle_alpha   90.00
_cell.angle_beta   90.00
_cell.angle_gamma   90.00
#
_symmetry.space_group_name_H-M   'P 1'
#
loop_
_entity.id
_entity.type
_entity.pdbx_description
1 polymer ?
#
loop_
_entity_poly.entity_id
_entity_poly.type
_entity_poly.pdbx_seq_one_letter_code
_entity_poly.pdbx_strand_id
1 'polypeptide(L)'
;MKTLFKVLLALVLLLVLSGIGGYSYMKGKFAPPANQLTVAGLPATGPLRWLADTVARPAVPHAGLLVPIRLRNCPRTCYLQVDTGAPYTVLYAHQLTALRQRYPALGTSLQLREKVVPEFRFALGGAQVAVGHTKVLVNGTGEMPADSLAPFIIGSLGADVLEGRVLVLDYAASRFTLANEVPADLAARAIFAPLAFPERRLLLTAALNGESRQLLFDSGTSAYTLLTSQENWQGMAAPGAAPVPIPPIRGAKNCCCTRWLPTPGCALGPLSFRWARLPT
;
A
#
# COMPACT_ATOMS: atom_id res chain seq x y z
N MET A 1 -13.07 43.80 35.52
CA MET A 1 -13.82 43.08 34.45
C MET A 1 -13.28 43.35 33.04
N LYS A 2 -13.13 44.62 32.58
CA LYS A 2 -12.68 44.92 31.21
C LYS A 2 -11.27 44.42 30.85
N THR A 3 -10.32 44.48 31.80
CA THR A 3 -8.93 43.99 31.60
C THR A 3 -8.86 42.47 31.51
N LEU A 4 -9.54 41.76 32.43
CA LEU A 4 -9.65 40.29 32.40
C LEU A 4 -10.26 39.80 31.08
N PHE A 5 -11.33 40.46 30.61
CA PHE A 5 -11.94 40.13 29.32
C PHE A 5 -10.98 40.29 28.14
N LYS A 6 -10.19 41.37 28.10
CA LYS A 6 -9.18 41.59 27.05
C LYS A 6 -8.07 40.54 27.08
N VAL A 7 -7.60 40.16 28.27
CA VAL A 7 -6.60 39.10 28.43
C VAL A 7 -7.15 37.76 27.95
N LEU A 8 -8.38 37.42 28.33
CA LEU A 8 -9.01 36.17 27.95
C LEU A 8 -9.28 36.12 26.44
N LEU A 9 -9.72 37.22 25.83
CA LEU A 9 -9.86 37.35 24.38
C LEU A 9 -8.52 37.19 23.65
N ALA A 10 -7.45 37.80 24.16
CA ALA A 10 -6.11 37.65 23.58
C ALA A 10 -5.60 36.21 23.65
N LEU A 11 -5.84 35.51 24.77
CA LEU A 11 -5.48 34.09 24.93
C LEU A 11 -6.27 33.19 23.97
N VAL A 12 -7.58 33.43 23.83
CA VAL A 12 -8.42 32.69 22.87
C VAL A 12 -7.92 32.93 21.45
N LEU A 13 -7.61 34.18 21.09
CA LEU A 13 -7.10 34.50 19.76
C LEU A 13 -5.76 33.81 19.48
N LEU A 14 -4.85 33.80 20.46
CA LEU A 14 -3.57 33.09 20.37
C LEU A 14 -3.76 31.58 20.18
N LEU A 15 -4.68 30.96 20.94
CA LEU A 15 -4.99 29.53 20.82
C LEU A 15 -5.59 29.19 19.45
N VAL A 16 -6.52 30.00 18.95
CA VAL A 16 -7.11 29.80 17.61
C VAL A 16 -6.05 29.93 16.53
N LEU A 17 -5.23 30.99 16.56
CA LEU A 17 -4.16 31.18 15.58
C LEU A 17 -3.12 30.05 15.63
N SER A 18 -2.74 29.60 16.84
CA SER A 18 -1.83 28.47 17.01
C SER A 18 -2.44 27.16 16.51
N GLY A 19 -3.74 26.95 16.72
CA GLY A 19 -4.46 25.79 16.21
C GLY A 19 -4.52 25.76 14.68
N ILE A 20 -4.84 26.88 14.04
CA ILE A 20 -4.88 27.01 12.57
C ILE A 20 -3.48 26.84 11.98
N GLY A 21 -2.47 27.51 12.56
CA GLY A 21 -1.08 27.40 12.13
C GLY A 21 -0.55 25.97 12.30
N GLY A 22 -0.80 25.35 13.45
CA GLY A 22 -0.45 23.96 13.73
C GLY A 22 -1.12 22.97 12.79
N TYR A 23 -2.43 23.12 12.54
CA TYR A 23 -3.15 22.29 11.58
C TYR A 23 -2.56 22.40 10.17
N SER A 24 -2.32 23.61 9.69
CA SER A 24 -1.76 23.87 8.35
C SER A 24 -0.35 23.30 8.22
N TYR A 25 0.49 23.48 9.25
CA TYR A 25 1.83 22.90 9.30
C TYR A 25 1.78 21.36 9.26
N MET A 26 0.94 20.74 10.08
CA MET A 26 0.81 19.28 10.12
C MET A 26 0.29 18.74 8.79
N LYS A 27 -0.74 19.38 8.21
CA LYS A 27 -1.24 19.02 6.88
C LYS A 27 -0.14 19.06 5.82
N GLY A 28 0.68 20.12 5.80
CA GLY A 28 1.81 20.22 4.87
C GLY A 28 2.91 19.18 5.14
N LYS A 29 3.23 18.91 6.40
CA LYS A 29 4.26 17.95 6.80
C LYS A 29 3.93 16.50 6.43
N PHE A 30 2.65 16.13 6.46
CA PHE A 30 2.18 14.78 6.13
C PHE A 30 1.62 14.66 4.71
N ALA A 31 1.54 15.77 3.97
CA ALA A 31 1.20 15.73 2.56
C ALA A 31 2.27 14.92 1.79
N PRO A 32 1.84 14.05 0.86
CA PRO A 32 2.80 13.34 0.03
C PRO A 32 3.56 14.33 -0.86
N PRO A 33 4.85 14.07 -1.16
CA PRO A 33 5.60 14.90 -2.09
C PRO A 33 5.00 14.85 -3.50
N ALA A 34 5.36 15.78 -4.37
CA ALA A 34 4.96 15.74 -5.77
C ALA A 34 5.28 14.38 -6.42
N ASN A 35 4.39 13.90 -7.28
CA ASN A 35 4.54 12.61 -7.93
C ASN A 35 5.74 12.66 -8.89
N GLN A 36 6.62 11.67 -8.77
CA GLN A 36 7.82 11.57 -9.59
C GLN A 36 7.71 10.46 -10.65
N LEU A 37 6.58 9.75 -10.71
CA LEU A 37 6.34 8.69 -11.68
C LEU A 37 5.85 9.24 -13.01
N THR A 38 6.55 8.83 -14.06
CA THR A 38 6.08 8.91 -15.45
C THR A 38 5.88 7.50 -15.96
N VAL A 39 4.71 7.25 -16.55
CA VAL A 39 4.36 5.94 -17.14
C VAL A 39 4.00 6.15 -18.60
N ALA A 40 4.70 5.44 -19.49
CA ALA A 40 4.47 5.48 -20.93
C ALA A 40 4.13 4.07 -21.45
N GLY A 41 3.32 4.00 -22.51
CA GLY A 41 2.92 2.72 -23.11
C GLY A 41 1.83 1.98 -22.32
N LEU A 42 0.84 2.69 -21.81
CA LEU A 42 -0.36 2.09 -21.21
C LEU A 42 -1.31 1.56 -22.30
N PRO A 43 -2.06 0.48 -22.05
CA PRO A 43 -2.16 -0.26 -20.78
C PRO A 43 -0.97 -1.18 -20.50
N ALA A 44 -0.58 -1.26 -19.23
CA ALA A 44 0.39 -2.20 -18.72
C ALA A 44 -0.30 -3.39 -18.07
N THR A 45 -0.21 -4.55 -18.69
CA THR A 45 -0.77 -5.80 -18.14
C THR A 45 0.35 -6.79 -17.87
N GLY A 46 0.26 -7.52 -16.76
CA GLY A 46 1.23 -8.54 -16.39
C GLY A 46 0.76 -9.42 -15.24
N PRO A 47 1.55 -10.44 -14.86
CA PRO A 47 1.15 -11.35 -13.81
C PRO A 47 1.22 -10.65 -12.45
N LEU A 48 0.27 -10.99 -11.59
CA LEU A 48 0.21 -10.61 -10.18
C LEU A 48 0.56 -11.85 -9.36
N ARG A 49 1.52 -11.74 -8.46
CA ARG A 49 2.00 -12.89 -7.66
C ARG A 49 1.77 -12.64 -6.18
N TRP A 50 1.10 -13.58 -5.52
CA TRP A 50 1.06 -13.60 -4.05
C TRP A 50 2.41 -14.01 -3.48
N LEU A 51 2.87 -13.25 -2.48
CA LEU A 51 3.98 -13.61 -1.62
C LEU A 51 3.43 -14.23 -0.34
N ALA A 52 3.90 -15.42 -0.01
CA ALA A 52 3.60 -16.05 1.26
C ALA A 52 4.63 -15.65 2.33
N ASP A 53 4.17 -15.42 3.56
CA ASP A 53 5.02 -15.39 4.74
C ASP A 53 5.01 -16.78 5.37
N THR A 54 6.07 -17.55 5.12
CA THR A 54 6.27 -18.90 5.64
C THR A 54 6.94 -18.92 7.01
N VAL A 55 7.40 -17.76 7.50
CA VAL A 55 8.02 -17.63 8.83
C VAL A 55 6.95 -17.52 9.91
N ALA A 56 5.84 -16.83 9.60
CA ALA A 56 4.68 -16.77 10.46
C ALA A 56 4.10 -18.18 10.73
N ARG A 57 3.52 -18.35 11.92
CA ARG A 57 2.83 -19.57 12.33
C ARG A 57 1.39 -19.24 12.74
N PRO A 58 0.35 -19.71 12.02
CA PRO A 58 0.44 -20.45 10.74
C PRO A 58 0.95 -19.54 9.60
N ALA A 59 1.52 -20.19 8.58
CA ALA A 59 2.00 -19.51 7.38
C ALA A 59 0.88 -18.68 6.72
N VAL A 60 1.25 -17.53 6.17
CA VAL A 60 0.32 -16.58 5.54
C VAL A 60 0.47 -16.71 4.03
N PRO A 61 -0.49 -17.31 3.31
CA PRO A 61 -0.34 -17.48 1.86
C PRO A 61 -0.38 -16.15 1.08
N HIS A 62 -1.03 -15.13 1.65
CA HIS A 62 -1.30 -13.84 1.00
C HIS A 62 -0.70 -12.67 1.81
N ALA A 63 0.60 -12.73 2.10
CA ALA A 63 1.31 -11.72 2.89
C ALA A 63 1.67 -10.46 2.11
N GLY A 64 1.75 -10.54 0.78
CA GLY A 64 1.96 -9.38 -0.08
C GLY A 64 1.62 -9.67 -1.54
N LEU A 65 1.35 -8.61 -2.30
CA LEU A 65 1.11 -8.67 -3.73
C LEU A 65 2.31 -8.16 -4.48
N LEU A 66 2.81 -8.93 -5.44
CA LEU A 66 3.99 -8.58 -6.21
C LEU A 66 3.66 -8.39 -7.68
N VAL A 67 4.26 -7.36 -8.27
CA VAL A 67 4.32 -7.17 -9.71
C VAL A 67 5.75 -7.33 -10.21
N PRO A 68 5.98 -8.07 -11.31
CA PRO A 68 7.30 -8.20 -11.88
C PRO A 68 7.70 -6.92 -12.60
N ILE A 69 8.97 -6.58 -12.49
CA ILE A 69 9.59 -5.49 -13.22
C ILE A 69 10.86 -5.97 -13.92
N ARG A 70 11.10 -5.44 -15.11
CA ARG A 70 12.35 -5.68 -15.86
C ARG A 70 13.22 -4.44 -15.80
N LEU A 71 14.44 -4.62 -15.35
CA LEU A 71 15.45 -3.57 -15.37
C LEU A 71 16.31 -3.72 -16.61
N ARG A 72 16.69 -2.60 -17.21
CA ARG A 72 17.66 -2.59 -18.30
C ARG A 72 18.98 -3.20 -17.81
N ASN A 73 19.58 -4.06 -18.62
CA ASN A 73 20.84 -4.76 -18.30
C ASN A 73 20.80 -5.63 -17.03
N CYS A 74 19.62 -6.03 -16.56
CA CYS A 74 19.46 -7.05 -15.54
C CYS A 74 18.88 -8.33 -16.16
N PRO A 75 19.58 -9.47 -16.10
CA PRO A 75 19.05 -10.73 -16.63
C PRO A 75 17.91 -11.29 -15.78
N ARG A 76 17.78 -10.85 -14.52
CA ARG A 76 16.76 -11.32 -13.57
C ARG A 76 15.54 -10.40 -13.56
N THR A 77 14.36 -11.00 -13.47
CA THR A 77 13.12 -10.27 -13.11
C THR A 77 13.15 -9.89 -11.64
N CYS A 78 13.06 -8.59 -11.35
CA CYS A 78 12.87 -8.09 -10.00
C CYS A 78 11.37 -7.90 -9.72
N TYR A 79 11.01 -7.70 -8.47
CA TYR A 79 9.62 -7.47 -8.07
C TYR A 79 9.49 -6.20 -7.25
N LEU A 80 8.35 -5.54 -7.39
CA LEU A 80 7.88 -4.53 -6.44
C LEU A 80 6.62 -5.06 -5.76
N GLN A 81 6.49 -4.77 -4.46
CA GLN A 81 5.25 -5.02 -3.74
C GLN A 81 4.23 -3.92 -4.09
N VAL A 82 3.02 -4.29 -4.50
CA VAL A 82 1.92 -3.33 -4.66
C VAL A 82 1.47 -2.91 -3.27
N ASP A 83 1.65 -1.63 -2.95
CA ASP A 83 1.42 -1.09 -1.63
C ASP A 83 0.54 0.17 -1.73
N THR A 84 -0.78 -0.03 -1.69
CA THR A 84 -1.74 1.08 -1.69
C THR A 84 -1.82 1.81 -0.35
N GLY A 85 -1.20 1.29 0.71
CA GLY A 85 -1.02 1.97 2.00
C GLY A 85 0.12 2.99 1.97
N ALA A 86 1.11 2.81 1.08
CA ALA A 86 2.19 3.75 0.86
C ALA A 86 1.81 4.84 -0.15
N PRO A 87 1.92 6.14 0.19
CA PRO A 87 1.58 7.21 -0.74
C PRO A 87 2.65 7.46 -1.81
N TYR A 88 3.79 6.78 -1.78
CA TYR A 88 4.79 6.89 -2.83
C TYR A 88 5.65 5.63 -2.94
N THR A 89 6.21 5.42 -4.12
CA THR A 89 7.10 4.32 -4.45
C THR A 89 8.45 4.47 -3.75
N VAL A 90 8.94 3.37 -3.18
CA VAL A 90 10.22 3.31 -2.42
C VAL A 90 11.04 2.10 -2.81
N LEU A 91 12.36 2.18 -2.64
CA LEU A 91 13.30 1.08 -2.86
C LEU A 91 13.98 0.63 -1.56
N TYR A 92 14.52 -0.57 -1.55
CA TYR A 92 15.16 -1.18 -0.36
C TYR A 92 16.68 -1.25 -0.50
N ALA A 93 17.39 -0.55 0.39
CA ALA A 93 18.84 -0.34 0.30
C ALA A 93 19.64 -1.65 0.19
N HIS A 94 19.33 -2.65 1.02
CA HIS A 94 20.09 -3.90 1.04
C HIS A 94 19.91 -4.69 -0.26
N GLN A 95 18.71 -4.67 -0.85
CA GLN A 95 18.44 -5.34 -2.12
C GLN A 95 19.10 -4.63 -3.29
N LEU A 96 19.11 -3.31 -3.31
CA LEU A 96 19.81 -2.56 -4.36
C LEU A 96 21.31 -2.85 -4.32
N THR A 97 21.91 -2.90 -3.13
CA THR A 97 23.33 -3.28 -2.96
C THR A 97 23.61 -4.68 -3.48
N ALA A 98 22.83 -5.68 -3.07
CA ALA A 98 23.00 -7.06 -3.52
C ALA A 98 22.81 -7.22 -5.03
N LEU A 99 21.83 -6.51 -5.61
CA LEU A 99 21.57 -6.55 -7.04
C LEU A 99 22.73 -5.96 -7.85
N ARG A 100 23.27 -4.82 -7.42
CA ARG A 100 24.40 -4.16 -8.10
C ARG A 100 25.69 -4.96 -7.99
N GLN A 101 25.93 -5.61 -6.84
CA GLN A 101 27.08 -6.50 -6.65
C GLN A 101 26.99 -7.72 -7.58
N ARG A 102 25.79 -8.31 -7.73
CA ARG A 102 25.59 -9.49 -8.57
C ARG A 102 25.57 -9.18 -10.06
N TYR A 103 25.06 -8.01 -10.46
CA TYR A 103 24.93 -7.60 -11.85
C TYR A 103 25.62 -6.24 -12.10
N PRO A 104 26.95 -6.21 -12.21
CA PRO A 104 27.71 -4.97 -12.45
C PRO A 104 27.30 -4.23 -13.72
N ALA A 105 26.71 -4.92 -14.71
CA ALA A 105 26.18 -4.34 -15.95
C ALA A 105 25.03 -3.34 -15.74
N LEU A 106 24.45 -3.27 -14.53
CA LEU A 106 23.54 -2.20 -14.13
C LEU A 106 24.24 -0.83 -14.09
N GLY A 107 25.57 -0.80 -13.93
CA GLY A 107 26.37 0.42 -13.94
C GLY A 107 25.94 1.41 -12.85
N THR A 108 25.57 2.62 -13.30
CA THR A 108 25.06 3.70 -12.44
C THR A 108 23.56 3.60 -12.17
N SER A 109 22.85 2.67 -12.83
CA SER A 109 21.45 2.39 -12.51
C SER A 109 21.33 1.93 -11.05
N LEU A 110 20.30 2.41 -10.35
CA LEU A 110 20.04 2.10 -8.94
C LEU A 110 21.15 2.55 -7.98
N GLN A 111 22.06 3.42 -8.43
CA GLN A 111 23.08 4.00 -7.56
C GLN A 111 22.41 4.95 -6.56
N LEU A 112 22.58 4.64 -5.28
CA LEU A 112 22.19 5.56 -4.21
C LEU A 112 23.05 6.81 -4.26
N ARG A 113 22.39 7.95 -4.19
CA ARG A 113 22.97 9.24 -3.79
C ARG A 113 22.28 9.62 -2.49
N GLU A 114 23.04 9.59 -1.40
CA GLU A 114 22.50 9.73 -0.04
C GLU A 114 21.40 8.68 0.25
N LYS A 115 20.13 9.11 0.31
CA LYS A 115 18.96 8.26 0.60
C LYS A 115 17.99 8.18 -0.58
N VAL A 116 18.44 8.54 -1.79
CA VAL A 116 17.62 8.51 -3.01
C VAL A 116 18.32 7.81 -4.15
N VAL A 117 17.54 7.21 -5.05
CA VAL A 117 17.97 6.87 -6.40
C VAL A 117 17.51 8.02 -7.31
N PRO A 118 18.42 8.77 -7.96
CA PRO A 118 18.03 9.94 -8.76
C PRO A 118 17.08 9.61 -9.90
N GLU A 119 17.30 8.46 -10.54
CA GLU A 119 16.49 7.97 -11.64
C GLU A 119 16.39 6.45 -11.58
N PHE A 120 15.16 5.96 -11.53
CA PHE A 120 14.83 4.55 -11.54
C PHE A 120 13.91 4.25 -12.72
N ARG A 121 14.37 3.45 -13.67
CA ARG A 121 13.61 3.06 -14.86
C ARG A 121 13.40 1.56 -14.92
N PHE A 122 12.19 1.13 -15.21
CA PHE A 122 11.84 -0.27 -15.32
C PHE A 122 10.66 -0.48 -16.28
N ALA A 123 10.59 -1.66 -16.88
CA ALA A 123 9.38 -2.08 -17.58
C ALA A 123 8.41 -2.76 -16.59
N LEU A 124 7.13 -2.43 -16.70
CA LEU A 124 6.04 -3.01 -15.92
C LEU A 124 5.00 -3.55 -16.91
N GLY A 125 4.96 -4.86 -17.11
CA GLY A 125 4.21 -5.43 -18.23
C GLY A 125 4.72 -4.85 -19.57
N GLY A 126 3.81 -4.27 -20.35
CA GLY A 126 4.14 -3.56 -21.60
C GLY A 126 4.58 -2.10 -21.44
N ALA A 127 4.40 -1.48 -20.27
CA ALA A 127 4.72 -0.07 -20.07
C ALA A 127 6.17 0.16 -19.65
N GLN A 128 6.66 1.37 -19.93
CA GLN A 128 7.92 1.91 -19.40
C GLN A 128 7.61 2.88 -18.26
N VAL A 129 8.21 2.63 -17.11
CA VAL A 129 8.05 3.45 -15.91
C VAL A 129 9.38 4.12 -15.59
N ALA A 130 9.33 5.43 -15.34
CA ALA A 130 10.45 6.21 -14.84
C ALA A 130 10.04 6.87 -13.52
N VAL A 131 10.92 6.81 -12.52
CA VAL A 131 10.73 7.43 -11.22
C VAL A 131 11.93 8.32 -10.93
N GLY A 132 11.69 9.61 -10.73
CA GLY A 132 12.70 10.55 -10.26
C GLY A 132 12.85 10.50 -8.73
N HIS A 133 14.06 10.75 -8.22
CA HIS A 133 14.34 10.94 -6.78
C HIS A 133 13.67 9.89 -5.87
N THR A 134 13.72 8.62 -6.25
CA THR A 134 13.04 7.54 -5.52
C THR A 134 13.67 7.37 -4.15
N LYS A 135 12.87 7.47 -3.09
CA LYS A 135 13.36 7.29 -1.73
C LYS A 135 13.82 5.85 -1.50
N VAL A 136 14.89 5.72 -0.75
CA VAL A 136 15.45 4.42 -0.37
C VAL A 136 15.31 4.24 1.14
N LEU A 137 14.65 3.16 1.53
CA LEU A 137 14.53 2.73 2.92
C LEU A 137 15.66 1.75 3.26
N VAL A 138 16.24 1.89 4.45
CA VAL A 138 17.15 0.89 5.01
C VAL A 138 16.31 -0.31 5.44
N ASN A 139 16.03 -1.19 4.48
CA ASN A 139 15.14 -2.34 4.64
C ASN A 139 15.63 -3.53 3.81
N GLY A 140 15.02 -4.68 4.10
CA GLY A 140 15.23 -5.96 3.45
C GLY A 140 16.49 -6.69 3.93
N THR A 141 16.63 -7.97 3.57
CA THR A 141 17.75 -8.82 4.00
C THR A 141 19.03 -8.63 3.19
N GLY A 142 18.93 -8.16 1.94
CA GLY A 142 20.05 -8.16 0.99
C GLY A 142 20.42 -9.54 0.47
N GLU A 143 19.72 -10.59 0.87
CA GLU A 143 19.98 -11.94 0.41
C GLU A 143 19.29 -12.17 -0.93
N MET A 144 20.08 -12.45 -1.97
CA MET A 144 19.54 -12.81 -3.26
C MET A 144 19.25 -14.32 -3.30
N PRO A 145 18.01 -14.74 -3.64
CA PRO A 145 17.69 -16.15 -3.77
C PRO A 145 18.56 -16.81 -4.85
N ALA A 146 19.11 -17.99 -4.52
CA ALA A 146 19.87 -18.81 -5.45
C ALA A 146 19.04 -19.20 -6.68
N ASP A 147 17.77 -19.56 -6.45
CA ASP A 147 16.79 -19.73 -7.52
C ASP A 147 16.46 -18.38 -8.17
N SER A 148 16.71 -18.29 -9.48
CA SER A 148 16.41 -17.10 -10.28
C SER A 148 14.90 -16.82 -10.44
N LEU A 149 14.06 -17.84 -10.26
CA LEU A 149 12.59 -17.75 -10.36
C LEU A 149 11.90 -17.32 -9.06
N ALA A 150 12.60 -17.44 -7.93
CA ALA A 150 12.12 -16.92 -6.65
C ALA A 150 11.98 -15.38 -6.72
N PRO A 151 10.97 -14.78 -6.05
CA PRO A 151 10.83 -13.32 -6.05
C PRO A 151 12.04 -12.64 -5.40
N PHE A 152 12.60 -11.64 -6.08
CA PHE A 152 13.57 -10.72 -5.51
C PHE A 152 12.96 -9.32 -5.46
N ILE A 153 12.49 -8.92 -4.28
CA ILE A 153 11.66 -7.74 -4.07
C ILE A 153 12.56 -6.54 -3.76
N ILE A 154 12.64 -5.57 -4.65
CA ILE A 154 13.59 -4.45 -4.52
C ILE A 154 12.96 -3.17 -3.97
N GLY A 155 11.65 -3.19 -3.69
CA GLY A 155 10.91 -2.04 -3.19
C GLY A 155 9.41 -2.26 -3.15
N SER A 156 8.67 -1.17 -2.86
CA SER A 156 7.21 -1.09 -2.92
C SER A 156 6.79 -0.08 -3.98
N LEU A 157 5.85 -0.47 -4.82
CA LEU A 157 5.12 0.39 -5.75
C LEU A 157 3.95 1.01 -5.00
N GLY A 158 4.10 2.30 -4.67
CA GLY A 158 3.11 3.04 -3.88
C GLY A 158 1.90 3.48 -4.69
N ALA A 159 0.96 4.12 -4.02
CA ALA A 159 -0.25 4.69 -4.61
C ALA A 159 0.01 5.88 -5.55
N ASP A 160 1.23 6.42 -5.60
CA ASP A 160 1.63 7.44 -6.59
C ASP A 160 1.53 6.93 -8.04
N VAL A 161 1.59 5.62 -8.27
CA VAL A 161 1.33 5.02 -9.59
C VAL A 161 -0.11 5.23 -10.06
N LEU A 162 -1.06 5.43 -9.13
CA LEU A 162 -2.49 5.51 -9.39
C LEU A 162 -2.99 6.92 -9.74
N GLU A 163 -2.18 7.95 -9.51
CA GLU A 163 -2.60 9.32 -9.86
C GLU A 163 -2.89 9.44 -11.36
N GLY A 164 -4.14 9.78 -11.69
CA GLY A 164 -4.63 9.93 -13.07
C GLY A 164 -4.72 8.62 -13.85
N ARG A 165 -4.74 7.47 -13.16
CA ARG A 165 -4.72 6.14 -13.80
C ARG A 165 -5.68 5.18 -13.10
N VAL A 166 -5.99 4.09 -13.80
CA VAL A 166 -6.79 2.98 -13.29
C VAL A 166 -5.89 1.78 -13.04
N LEU A 167 -5.96 1.21 -11.84
CA LEU A 167 -5.38 -0.10 -11.52
C LEU A 167 -6.51 -1.13 -11.36
N VAL A 168 -6.43 -2.18 -12.15
CA VAL A 168 -7.26 -3.38 -12.02
C VAL A 168 -6.40 -4.48 -11.41
N LEU A 169 -6.80 -5.00 -10.25
CA LEU A 169 -6.22 -6.19 -9.64
C LEU A 169 -7.21 -7.35 -9.83
N ASP A 170 -6.91 -8.25 -10.76
CA ASP A 170 -7.70 -9.43 -11.06
C ASP A 170 -7.12 -10.62 -10.29
N TYR A 171 -7.61 -10.81 -9.07
CA TYR A 171 -7.12 -11.85 -8.16
C TYR A 171 -7.37 -13.26 -8.69
N ALA A 172 -8.51 -13.49 -9.35
CA ALA A 172 -8.86 -14.80 -9.90
C ALA A 172 -7.93 -15.18 -11.06
N ALA A 173 -7.66 -14.24 -11.96
CA ALA A 173 -6.72 -14.46 -13.06
C ALA A 173 -5.25 -14.24 -12.68
N SER A 174 -4.95 -13.88 -11.43
CA SER A 174 -3.60 -13.51 -10.97
C SER A 174 -2.91 -12.51 -11.91
N ARG A 175 -3.61 -11.41 -12.22
CA ARG A 175 -3.17 -10.41 -13.19
C ARG A 175 -3.41 -9.01 -12.69
N PHE A 176 -2.52 -8.08 -13.03
CA PHE A 176 -2.76 -6.65 -12.87
C PHE A 176 -2.94 -6.00 -14.24
N THR A 177 -3.65 -4.88 -14.27
CA THR A 177 -3.66 -3.96 -15.42
C THR A 177 -3.63 -2.53 -14.92
N LEU A 178 -2.64 -1.77 -15.38
CA LEU A 178 -2.56 -0.32 -15.21
C LEU A 178 -3.00 0.32 -16.54
N ALA A 179 -3.93 1.25 -16.52
CA ALA A 179 -4.49 1.88 -17.72
C ALA A 179 -4.83 3.36 -17.47
N ASN A 180 -5.10 4.11 -18.53
CA ASN A 180 -5.61 5.49 -18.40
C ASN A 180 -7.10 5.51 -18.05
N GLU A 181 -7.83 4.49 -18.49
CA GLU A 181 -9.28 4.38 -18.35
C GLU A 181 -9.66 2.95 -17.95
N VAL A 182 -10.87 2.78 -17.45
CA VAL A 182 -11.40 1.46 -17.10
C VAL A 182 -11.57 0.66 -18.40
N PRO A 183 -11.04 -0.57 -18.50
CA PRO A 183 -11.25 -1.42 -19.68
C PRO A 183 -12.75 -1.56 -20.01
N ALA A 184 -13.12 -1.37 -21.29
CA ALA A 184 -14.53 -1.32 -21.71
C ALA A 184 -15.35 -2.54 -21.27
N ASP A 185 -14.79 -3.74 -21.43
CA ASP A 185 -15.45 -5.00 -21.01
C ASP A 185 -15.68 -5.08 -19.51
N LEU A 186 -14.83 -4.43 -18.71
CA LEU A 186 -15.00 -4.34 -17.25
C LEU A 186 -16.05 -3.28 -16.92
N ALA A 187 -15.98 -2.11 -17.57
CA ALA A 187 -16.95 -1.04 -17.40
C ALA A 187 -18.39 -1.48 -17.71
N ALA A 188 -18.57 -2.34 -18.72
CA ALA A 188 -19.89 -2.85 -19.12
C ALA A 188 -20.53 -3.84 -18.12
N ARG A 189 -19.72 -4.51 -17.28
CA ARG A 189 -20.20 -5.59 -16.39
C ARG A 189 -20.02 -5.33 -14.89
N ALA A 190 -19.19 -4.35 -14.54
CA ALA A 190 -18.88 -4.06 -13.16
C ALA A 190 -19.87 -3.06 -12.55
N ILE A 191 -20.15 -3.25 -11.27
CA ILE A 191 -20.79 -2.22 -10.44
C ILE A 191 -19.68 -1.50 -9.68
N PHE A 192 -19.60 -0.19 -9.85
CA PHE A 192 -18.59 0.63 -9.19
C PHE A 192 -19.08 1.13 -7.83
N ALA A 193 -18.20 1.06 -6.84
CA ALA A 193 -18.39 1.72 -5.56
C ALA A 193 -17.57 3.02 -5.53
N PRO A 194 -18.06 4.08 -4.88
CA PRO A 194 -17.30 5.31 -4.74
C PRO A 194 -16.04 5.06 -3.91
N LEU A 195 -14.92 5.59 -4.40
CA LEU A 195 -13.63 5.62 -3.72
C LEU A 195 -13.17 7.07 -3.63
N ALA A 196 -12.63 7.46 -2.48
CA ALA A 196 -11.93 8.72 -2.32
C ALA A 196 -10.42 8.48 -2.38
N PHE A 197 -9.68 9.39 -3.02
CA PHE A 197 -8.23 9.31 -3.15
C PHE A 197 -7.49 10.56 -2.61
N PRO A 198 -7.78 11.03 -1.39
CA PRO A 198 -7.10 12.20 -0.83
C PRO A 198 -5.66 11.84 -0.45
N GLU A 199 -4.70 12.71 -0.78
CA GLU A 199 -3.29 12.56 -0.37
C GLU A 199 -2.70 11.17 -0.70
N ARG A 200 -3.13 10.59 -1.82
CA ARG A 200 -2.77 9.24 -2.29
C ARG A 200 -3.15 8.10 -1.34
N ARG A 201 -4.24 8.26 -0.58
CA ARG A 201 -4.81 7.20 0.26
C ARG A 201 -6.09 6.69 -0.38
N LEU A 202 -6.18 5.38 -0.60
CA LEU A 202 -7.37 4.75 -1.18
C LEU A 202 -8.41 4.52 -0.08
N LEU A 203 -9.42 5.38 0.00
CA LEU A 203 -10.46 5.30 1.01
C LEU A 203 -11.75 4.73 0.42
N LEU A 204 -12.19 3.61 0.98
CA LEU A 204 -13.44 2.93 0.66
C LEU A 204 -14.46 3.23 1.75
N THR A 205 -15.71 3.45 1.37
CA THR A 205 -16.81 3.51 2.35
C THR A 205 -17.41 2.13 2.54
N ALA A 206 -17.46 1.65 3.78
CA ALA A 206 -18.05 0.37 4.14
C ALA A 206 -18.87 0.50 5.44
N ALA A 207 -19.86 -0.37 5.60
CA ALA A 207 -20.61 -0.46 6.84
C ALA A 207 -19.88 -1.39 7.84
N LEU A 208 -19.55 -0.87 9.01
CA LEU A 208 -19.07 -1.65 10.16
C LEU A 208 -20.12 -1.52 11.26
N ASN A 209 -20.69 -2.66 11.71
CA ASN A 209 -21.80 -2.69 12.67
C ASN A 209 -22.99 -1.79 12.29
N GLY A 210 -23.32 -1.70 10.99
CA GLY A 210 -24.41 -0.86 10.49
C GLY A 210 -24.07 0.62 10.34
N GLU A 211 -22.89 1.05 10.78
CA GLU A 211 -22.43 2.43 10.64
C GLU A 211 -21.51 2.60 9.43
N SER A 212 -21.74 3.64 8.65
CA SER A 212 -20.88 3.99 7.52
C SER A 212 -19.54 4.53 8.00
N ARG A 213 -18.44 3.87 7.60
CA ARG A 213 -17.06 4.23 7.96
C ARG A 213 -16.17 4.26 6.72
N GLN A 214 -15.17 5.14 6.72
CA GLN A 214 -14.12 5.14 5.71
C GLN A 214 -12.99 4.21 6.14
N LEU A 215 -12.59 3.30 5.25
CA LEU A 215 -11.53 2.33 5.44
C LEU A 215 -10.43 2.57 4.42
N LEU A 216 -9.18 2.51 4.87
CA LEU A 216 -8.03 2.51 3.98
C LEU A 216 -7.92 1.13 3.32
N PHE A 217 -7.93 1.11 2.00
CA PHE A 217 -7.56 -0.07 1.23
C PHE A 217 -6.04 -0.15 1.14
N ASP A 218 -5.46 -1.07 1.89
CA ASP A 218 -4.02 -1.26 2.01
C ASP A 218 -3.59 -2.66 1.55
N SER A 219 -3.15 -2.77 0.30
CA SER A 219 -2.55 -3.99 -0.25
C SER A 219 -1.15 -4.29 0.31
N GLY A 220 -0.48 -3.29 0.90
CA GLY A 220 0.79 -3.45 1.60
C GLY A 220 0.66 -4.32 2.86
N THR A 221 -0.55 -4.36 3.42
CA THR A 221 -0.89 -5.12 4.63
C THR A 221 -1.93 -6.22 4.37
N SER A 222 -1.82 -6.92 3.23
CA SER A 222 -2.79 -7.93 2.78
C SER A 222 -2.93 -9.17 3.67
N ALA A 223 -2.02 -9.36 4.62
CA ALA A 223 -2.05 -10.46 5.59
C ALA A 223 -3.24 -10.40 6.58
N TYR A 224 -3.96 -9.27 6.61
CA TYR A 224 -5.03 -8.99 7.56
C TYR A 224 -6.29 -8.54 6.84
N THR A 225 -7.45 -8.96 7.35
CA THR A 225 -8.76 -8.57 6.80
C THR A 225 -9.15 -7.16 7.25
N LEU A 226 -8.86 -6.82 8.51
CA LEU A 226 -9.13 -5.52 9.09
C LEU A 226 -8.10 -5.22 10.18
N LEU A 227 -7.45 -4.07 10.05
CA LEU A 227 -6.64 -3.47 11.11
C LEU A 227 -7.45 -2.38 11.78
N THR A 228 -7.54 -2.46 13.10
CA THR A 228 -8.37 -1.54 13.89
C THR A 228 -7.79 -1.37 15.29
N SER A 229 -8.39 -0.48 16.09
CA SER A 229 -8.02 -0.32 17.49
C SER A 229 -8.45 -1.54 18.32
N GLN A 230 -7.79 -1.77 19.44
CA GLN A 230 -8.22 -2.80 20.39
C GLN A 230 -9.67 -2.61 20.83
N GLU A 231 -10.07 -1.36 21.10
CA GLU A 231 -11.43 -1.00 21.49
C GLU A 231 -12.46 -1.40 20.43
N ASN A 232 -12.24 -1.00 19.17
CA ASN A 232 -13.12 -1.39 18.08
C ASN A 232 -13.17 -2.90 17.91
N TRP A 233 -12.03 -3.57 18.05
CA TRP A 233 -11.99 -5.03 17.99
C TRP A 233 -12.84 -5.68 19.08
N GLN A 234 -12.69 -5.24 20.34
CA GLN A 234 -13.47 -5.74 21.47
C GLN A 234 -14.98 -5.50 21.27
N GLY A 235 -15.36 -4.34 20.71
CA GLY A 235 -16.74 -4.04 20.37
C GLY A 235 -17.33 -4.85 19.20
N MET A 236 -16.49 -5.43 18.34
CA MET A 236 -16.91 -6.28 17.21
C MET A 236 -16.79 -7.78 17.49
N ALA A 237 -16.05 -8.17 18.53
CA ALA A 237 -15.79 -9.57 18.85
C ALA A 237 -17.07 -10.29 19.30
N ALA A 238 -17.27 -11.53 18.83
CA ALA A 238 -18.31 -12.39 19.40
C ALA A 238 -18.03 -12.62 20.90
N PRO A 239 -19.07 -12.74 21.74
CA PRO A 239 -18.92 -13.24 23.09
C PRO A 239 -18.13 -14.56 23.09
N GLY A 240 -17.03 -14.62 23.85
CA GLY A 240 -16.17 -15.81 23.94
C GLY A 240 -15.14 -15.97 22.82
N ALA A 241 -15.00 -15.00 21.90
CA ALA A 241 -13.93 -15.03 20.89
C ALA A 241 -12.55 -14.91 21.56
N ALA A 242 -11.72 -15.95 21.43
CA ALA A 242 -10.34 -15.92 21.90
C ALA A 242 -9.44 -15.15 20.90
N PRO A 243 -8.56 -14.25 21.36
CA PRO A 243 -7.60 -13.61 20.48
C PRO A 243 -6.62 -14.65 19.92
N VAL A 244 -6.44 -14.64 18.60
CA VAL A 244 -5.36 -15.41 17.95
C VAL A 244 -4.10 -14.54 17.96
N PRO A 245 -2.98 -14.98 18.55
CA PRO A 245 -1.72 -14.25 18.47
C PRO A 245 -1.29 -14.14 17.01
N ILE A 246 -1.09 -12.91 16.53
CA ILE A 246 -0.56 -12.63 15.19
C ILE A 246 0.75 -11.86 15.37
N PRO A 247 1.77 -12.07 14.53
CA PRO A 247 3.00 -11.31 14.61
C PRO A 247 2.71 -9.80 14.59
N PRO A 248 3.42 -9.01 15.41
CA PRO A 248 3.22 -7.57 15.44
C PRO A 248 3.58 -6.94 14.09
N ILE A 249 2.77 -6.00 13.64
CA ILE A 249 3.08 -5.19 12.46
C ILE A 249 4.22 -4.24 12.84
N ARG A 250 5.30 -4.22 12.04
CA ARG A 250 6.39 -3.26 12.25
C ARG A 250 5.85 -1.83 12.14
N GLY A 251 5.97 -1.07 13.24
CA GLY A 251 5.57 0.35 13.30
C GLY A 251 4.27 0.63 14.04
N ALA A 252 3.47 -0.39 14.38
CA ALA A 252 2.19 -0.21 15.08
C ALA A 252 2.30 -0.68 16.54
N LYS A 253 2.74 0.20 17.45
CA LYS A 253 2.93 -0.19 18.86
C LYS A 253 1.62 -0.43 19.64
N ASN A 254 0.45 -0.04 19.10
CA ASN A 254 -0.85 -0.12 19.78
C ASN A 254 -2.02 -0.63 18.89
N CYS A 255 -1.75 -1.37 17.80
CA CYS A 255 -2.82 -1.87 16.92
C CYS A 255 -3.16 -3.33 17.21
N CYS A 256 -4.46 -3.63 17.38
CA CYS A 256 -4.94 -5.01 17.36
C CYS A 256 -5.17 -5.42 15.91
N CYS A 257 -4.44 -6.45 15.49
CA CYS A 257 -4.56 -7.02 14.17
C CYS A 257 -5.50 -8.22 14.28
N THR A 258 -6.41 -8.40 13.32
CA THR A 258 -7.20 -9.64 13.24
C THR A 258 -6.94 -10.38 11.95
N ARG A 259 -6.82 -11.70 12.09
CA ARG A 259 -6.87 -12.64 10.98
C ARG A 259 -8.10 -13.51 11.20
N TRP A 260 -9.06 -13.41 10.29
CA TRP A 260 -10.16 -14.35 10.23
C TRP A 260 -9.66 -15.59 9.48
N LEU A 261 -9.37 -16.66 10.22
CA LEU A 261 -9.27 -17.99 9.61
C LEU A 261 -10.72 -18.46 9.37
N PRO A 262 -11.07 -18.95 8.17
CA PRO A 262 -12.36 -19.58 7.98
C PRO A 262 -12.40 -20.88 8.79
N THR A 263 -12.87 -20.81 10.03
CA THR A 263 -13.29 -21.99 10.79
C THR A 263 -14.74 -22.30 10.42
N PRO A 264 -15.08 -23.55 10.08
CA PRO A 264 -16.48 -23.94 9.91
C PRO A 264 -17.18 -23.79 11.27
N GLY A 265 -18.13 -22.86 11.39
CA GLY A 265 -19.00 -22.74 12.57
C GLY A 265 -18.99 -21.39 13.32
N CYS A 266 -18.08 -20.46 13.02
CA CYS A 266 -18.16 -19.09 13.55
C CYS A 266 -18.96 -18.19 12.61
N ALA A 267 -20.29 -18.33 12.64
CA ALA A 267 -21.19 -17.37 12.02
C ALA A 267 -21.34 -16.16 12.95
N LEU A 268 -20.69 -15.05 12.61
CA LEU A 268 -21.12 -13.72 13.02
C LEU A 268 -21.74 -13.02 11.81
N GLY A 269 -22.72 -12.16 12.07
CA GLY A 269 -23.57 -11.49 11.08
C GLY A 269 -22.79 -10.82 9.94
N PRO A 270 -23.44 -10.63 8.78
CA PRO A 270 -22.76 -10.28 7.55
C PRO A 270 -22.00 -8.98 7.72
N LEU A 271 -20.66 -9.05 7.68
CA LEU A 271 -19.88 -8.01 7.02
C LEU A 271 -20.37 -7.99 5.57
N SER A 272 -21.43 -7.23 5.30
CA SER A 272 -21.91 -7.04 3.94
C SER A 272 -20.94 -6.12 3.23
N PHE A 273 -19.84 -6.68 2.77
CA PHE A 273 -19.17 -6.12 1.62
C PHE A 273 -20.07 -6.44 0.43
N ARG A 274 -20.85 -5.47 -0.05
CA ARG A 274 -21.46 -5.57 -1.38
C ARG A 274 -20.33 -5.41 -2.41
N TRP A 275 -19.52 -6.45 -2.57
CA TRP A 275 -18.84 -6.68 -3.84
C TRP A 275 -19.89 -7.26 -4.77
N ALA A 276 -20.17 -6.55 -5.86
CA ALA A 276 -20.95 -7.09 -6.94
C ALA A 276 -20.25 -8.34 -7.46
N ARG A 277 -20.83 -9.49 -7.17
CA ARG A 277 -20.48 -10.76 -7.78
C ARG A 277 -20.77 -10.59 -9.27
N LEU A 278 -19.78 -10.80 -10.14
CA LEU A 278 -20.06 -10.93 -11.57
C LEU A 278 -21.08 -12.08 -11.71
N PRO A 279 -22.17 -11.90 -12.47
CA PRO A 279 -23.00 -13.03 -12.83
C PRO A 279 -22.12 -14.04 -13.57
N THR A 280 -22.17 -15.29 -13.11
CA THR A 280 -21.58 -16.44 -13.80
C THR A 280 -22.16 -16.58 -15.20
#